data_AF-G2QKY7-F1
#
_entry.id   AF-G2QKY7-F1
#
_cell.length_a   1.000
_cell.length_b   1.000
_cell.length_c   1.000
_cell.angle_alpha   90.00
_cell.angle_beta   90.00
_cell.angle_gamma   90.00
#
_symmetry.space_group_name_H-M   'P 1'
#
loop_
_entity.id
_entity.type
_entity.pdbx_description
1 polymer ?
#
loop_
_entity_poly.entity_id
_entity_poly.type
_entity_poly.pdbx_seq_one_letter_code
_entity_poly.pdbx_strand_id
1 'polypeptide(L)' 'GLPIVVVVNRGSKFKGEAKAILEELGVKHIIISPYNSRANGVSKARYIPIIATLVKMTIGIRKN' A
#
# COMPACT_ATOMS: atom_id res chain seq x y z
N GLY A 1 -13.32 -6.90 3.98
CA GLY A 1 -14.01 -6.10 5.01
C GLY A 1 -13.60 -4.65 4.89
N LEU A 2 -14.45 -3.71 5.32
CA LEU A 2 -14.14 -2.27 5.34
C LEU A 2 -13.23 -1.94 6.55
N PRO A 3 -12.05 -1.32 6.35
CA PRO A 3 -11.16 -1.00 7.45
C PRO A 3 -11.65 0.21 8.23
N ILE A 4 -11.38 0.25 9.54
CA ILE A 4 -11.67 1.42 10.38
C ILE A 4 -10.63 2.53 10.12
N VAL A 5 -9.38 2.14 9.84
CA VAL A 5 -8.26 3.06 9.65
C VAL A 5 -7.40 2.63 8.47
N VAL A 6 -6.96 3.61 7.67
CA VAL A 6 -5.99 3.43 6.57
C VAL A 6 -4.80 4.37 6.79
N VAL A 7 -3.59 3.80 6.86
CA VAL A 7 -2.35 4.55 7.07
C VAL A 7 -1.58 4.62 5.76
N VAL A 8 -1.27 5.83 5.29
CA VAL A 8 -0.68 6.07 3.98
C VAL A 8 0.51 7.03 4.03
N ASN A 9 1.41 6.90 3.06
CA ASN A 9 2.46 7.89 2.83
C ASN A 9 1.84 9.17 2.23
N ARG A 10 2.54 10.30 2.35
CA ARG A 10 2.14 11.62 1.80
C ARG A 10 2.16 11.72 0.25
N GLY A 11 1.98 10.60 -0.45
CA GLY A 11 1.94 10.54 -1.91
C GLY A 11 0.75 11.32 -2.48
N SER A 12 0.94 11.94 -3.64
CA SER A 12 -0.08 12.74 -4.33
C SER A 12 -1.38 11.98 -4.57
N LYS A 13 -1.31 10.67 -4.86
CA LYS A 13 -2.46 9.79 -5.05
C LYS A 13 -3.45 9.76 -3.88
N PHE A 14 -3.00 10.03 -2.65
CA PHE A 14 -3.84 10.05 -1.46
C PHE A 14 -4.33 11.46 -1.09
N LYS A 15 -4.12 12.45 -1.96
CA LYS A 15 -4.61 13.83 -1.77
C LYS A 15 -5.86 14.15 -2.60
N GLY A 16 -6.18 13.33 -3.60
CA GLY A 16 -7.31 13.52 -4.52
C GLY A 16 -8.44 12.52 -4.24
N GLU A 17 -8.91 11.84 -5.29
CA GLU A 17 -10.06 10.92 -5.26
C GLU A 17 -9.98 9.86 -4.15
N ALA A 18 -8.80 9.28 -3.91
CA ALA A 18 -8.65 8.27 -2.86
C ALA A 18 -9.01 8.81 -1.46
N LYS A 19 -8.76 10.11 -1.19
CA LYS A 19 -9.17 10.74 0.06
C LYS A 19 -10.69 10.86 0.11
N ALA A 20 -11.31 11.34 -0.96
CA ALA A 20 -12.77 11.52 -1.04
C ALA A 20 -13.51 10.20 -0.83
N ILE A 21 -13.04 9.11 -1.46
CA ILE A 21 -13.62 7.77 -1.29
C ILE A 21 -13.51 7.30 0.16
N LEU A 22 -12.35 7.51 0.81
CA LEU A 22 -12.17 7.11 2.21
C LEU A 22 -13.08 7.91 3.15
N GLU A 23 -13.28 9.20 2.87
CA GLU A 23 -14.20 10.07 3.63
C GLU A 23 -15.66 9.64 3.44
N GLU A 24 -16.08 9.33 2.21
CA GLU A 24 -17.43 8.82 1.91
C GLU A 24 -17.72 7.50 2.63
N LEU A 25 -16.72 6.61 2.69
CA LEU A 25 -16.82 5.34 3.38
C LEU A 25 -16.70 5.45 4.92
N GLY A 26 -16.52 6.66 5.46
CA GLY A 26 -16.33 6.89 6.90
C GLY A 26 -15.03 6.29 7.45
N VAL A 27 -14.04 6.03 6.58
CA VAL A 27 -12.76 5.42 6.94
C VAL A 27 -11.77 6.50 7.36
N LYS A 28 -11.22 6.38 8.56
CA LYS A 28 -10.21 7.30 9.04
C LYS A 28 -8.91 7.10 8.26
N HIS A 29 -8.41 8.14 7.59
CA HIS A 29 -7.10 8.07 6.94
C HIS A 29 -6.04 8.85 7.73
N ILE A 30 -4.85 8.26 7.87
CA ILE A 30 -3.71 8.84 8.57
C ILE A 30 -2.55 8.97 7.58
N ILE A 31 -2.04 10.19 7.40
CA ILE A 31 -0.85 10.45 6.59
C ILE A 31 0.38 10.40 7.50
N ILE A 32 1.31 9.50 7.22
CA ILE A 32 2.58 9.46 7.93
C ILE A 32 3.50 10.62 7.53
N SER A 33 4.39 11.01 8.44
CA SER A 33 5.35 12.07 8.19
C SER A 33 6.24 11.75 6.97
N PRO A 34 6.67 12.78 6.21
CA PRO A 34 7.63 12.60 5.13
C PRO A 34 8.89 11.88 5.64
N TYR A 35 9.50 11.08 4.76
CA TYR A 35 10.77 10.37 5.00
C TYR A 35 10.78 9.38 6.19
N ASN A 36 9.64 9.12 6.83
CA ASN A 36 9.52 8.12 7.89
C ASN A 36 9.06 6.76 7.35
N SER A 37 9.93 6.11 6.57
CA SER A 37 9.58 4.83 5.94
C SER A 37 9.31 3.68 6.93
N ARG A 38 9.74 3.82 8.19
CA ARG A 38 9.50 2.83 9.26
C ARG A 38 8.03 2.81 9.70
N ALA A 39 7.32 3.94 9.61
CA ALA A 39 5.90 4.00 10.01
C ALA A 39 5.00 3.07 9.19
N ASN A 40 5.38 2.78 7.94
CA ASN A 40 4.73 1.78 7.07
C ASN A 40 5.60 0.54 6.85
N GLY A 41 6.45 0.19 7.84
CA GLY A 41 7.44 -0.88 7.75
C GLY A 41 6.83 -2.24 7.44
N VAL A 42 5.66 -2.57 7.99
CA VAL A 42 4.97 -3.85 7.72
C VAL A 42 4.58 -3.98 6.24
N SER A 43 4.00 -2.91 5.66
CA SER A 43 3.65 -2.89 4.23
C SER A 43 4.89 -3.01 3.35
N LYS A 44 5.97 -2.30 3.71
CA LYS A 44 7.24 -2.33 2.98
C LYS A 44 7.93 -3.69 3.07
N ALA A 45 7.92 -4.34 4.23
CA ALA A 45 8.50 -5.66 4.43
C ALA A 45 7.76 -6.73 3.60
N ARG A 46 6.42 -6.64 3.52
CA ARG A 46 5.59 -7.56 2.71
C ARG A 46 5.77 -7.39 1.20
N TYR A 47 6.28 -6.26 0.73
CA TYR A 47 6.54 -6.04 -0.70
C TYR A 47 7.57 -7.04 -1.25
N ILE A 48 8.62 -7.35 -0.49
CA ILE A 48 9.71 -8.25 -0.92
C ILE A 48 9.20 -9.65 -1.28
N PRO A 49 8.48 -10.38 -0.40
CA PRO A 49 8.01 -11.72 -0.72
C PRO A 49 6.97 -11.73 -1.84
N ILE A 50 6.14 -10.69 -1.97
CA ILE A 50 5.16 -10.58 -3.06
C ILE A 50 5.87 -10.50 -4.41
N ILE A 51 6.85 -9.59 -4.54
CA ILE A 51 7.63 -9.44 -5.77
C ILE A 51 8.45 -10.69 -6.06
N ALA A 52 9.08 -11.29 -5.04
CA ALA A 52 9.84 -12.53 -5.22
C ALA A 52 8.95 -13.66 -5.75
N THR A 53 7.71 -13.77 -5.28
CA THR A 53 6.74 -14.76 -5.75
C THR A 53 6.34 -14.49 -7.19
N LEU A 54 6.03 -13.23 -7.54
CA LEU A 54 5.69 -12.82 -8.90
C LEU A 54 6.83 -13.13 -9.88
N VAL A 55 8.07 -12.80 -9.52
CA VAL A 55 9.25 -13.08 -10.34
C VAL A 55 9.41 -14.58 -10.59
N LYS A 56 9.24 -15.42 -9.56
CA LYS A 56 9.30 -16.88 -9.70
C LYS A 56 8.23 -17.41 -10.66
N MET A 57 7.00 -16.92 -10.55
CA MET A 57 5.92 -17.29 -11.48
C MET A 57 6.26 -16.89 -12.92
N THR A 58 6.74 -15.67 -13.13
CA THR A 58 7.11 -15.18 -14.47
C THR A 58 8.26 -15.97 -15.10
N ILE A 59 9.30 -16.32 -14.33
CA ILE A 59 10.41 -17.15 -14.81
C ILE A 59 9.93 -18.57 -15.12
N GLY A 60 9.05 -19.14 -14.29
CA GLY A 60 8.43 -20.45 -14.53
C GLY A 60 7.63 -20.48 -15.82
N ILE A 61 6.81 -19.44 -16.08
CA ILE A 61 6.04 -19.30 -17.32
C ILE A 61 6.95 -19.24 -18.55
N ARG A 62 8.09 -18.54 -18.48
CA ARG A 62 9.03 -18.41 -19.61
C ARG A 62 9.80 -19.70 -19.93
N LYS A 63 9.84 -20.66 -19.00
CA LYS A 63 10.58 -21.92 -19.16
C LYS A 63 9.74 -23.06 -19.76
N ASN A 64 8.41 -22.89 -19.81
CA ASN A 64 7.49 -23.76 -20.55
C ASN A 64 7.30 -23.23 -21.97
#